data_AF-A0A147K2P2-F1
#
_entry.id   AF-A0A147K2P2-F1
#
_cell.length_a   1.000
_cell.length_b   1.000
_cell.length_c   1.000
_cell.angle_alpha   90.00
_cell.angle_beta   90.00
_cell.angle_gamma   90.00
#
_symmetry.space_group_name_H-M   'P 1'
#
loop_
_entity.id
_entity.type
_entity.pdbx_description
1 polymer ?
#
loop_
_entity_poly.entity_id
_entity_poly.type
_entity_poly.pdbx_seq_one_letter_code
_entity_poly.pdbx_strand_id
1 'polypeptide(L)'
;MKEVETKLIWETFSSVMAYLAYPQDIKPLIEKTAGESQNVENFMEKFKLTIAAEEDPTKKTDARIFLNELRRAWGRASSKPT
;
A
#
# COMPACT_ATOMS: atom_id res chain seq x y z
N MET A 1 7.60 9.83 -6.56
CA MET A 1 6.17 9.51 -6.79
C MET A 1 5.38 10.78 -7.09
N LYS A 2 4.36 10.72 -7.97
CA LYS A 2 3.47 11.86 -8.23
C LYS A 2 2.44 12.01 -7.10
N GLU A 3 1.95 13.23 -6.87
CA GLU A 3 0.96 13.50 -5.81
C GLU A 3 -0.31 12.65 -5.95
N VAL A 4 -0.82 12.47 -7.17
CA VAL A 4 -2.00 11.64 -7.45
C VAL A 4 -1.81 10.17 -7.06
N GLU A 5 -0.58 9.65 -7.22
CA GLU A 5 -0.22 8.28 -6.86
C GLU A 5 -0.10 8.14 -5.34
N THR A 6 0.55 9.11 -4.69
CA THR A 6 0.64 9.17 -3.22
C THR A 6 -0.75 9.29 -2.59
N LYS A 7 -1.63 10.10 -3.17
CA LYS A 7 -3.02 10.24 -2.73
C LYS A 7 -3.78 8.92 -2.81
N LEU A 8 -3.65 8.19 -3.93
CA LEU A 8 -4.27 6.88 -4.10
C LEU A 8 -3.83 5.89 -3.00
N ILE A 9 -2.53 5.86 -2.67
CA ILE A 9 -1.99 5.02 -1.61
C ILE A 9 -2.65 5.32 -0.27
N TRP A 10 -2.76 6.60 0.10
CA TRP A 10 -3.36 7.04 1.37
C TRP A 10 -4.87 6.84 1.44
N GLU A 11 -5.59 7.06 0.33
CA GLU A 11 -7.02 6.77 0.23
C GLU A 11 -7.27 5.27 0.38
N THR A 12 -6.44 4.44 -0.26
CA THR A 12 -6.50 2.98 -0.12
C THR A 12 -6.27 2.58 1.34
N PHE A 13 -5.21 3.10 1.98
CA PHE A 13 -4.93 2.81 3.39
C PHE A 13 -6.10 3.20 4.30
N SER A 14 -6.67 4.39 4.10
CA SER A 14 -7.83 4.86 4.85
C SER A 14 -9.05 3.95 4.68
N SER A 15 -9.26 3.42 3.46
CA SER A 15 -10.39 2.52 3.17
C SER A 15 -10.28 1.15 3.84
N VAL A 16 -9.06 0.68 4.10
CA VAL A 16 -8.83 -0.64 4.72
C VAL A 16 -8.58 -0.56 6.22
N MET A 17 -8.33 0.63 6.77
CA MET A 17 -7.89 0.85 8.14
C MET A 17 -8.77 0.17 9.20
N ALA A 18 -10.10 0.16 8.99
CA ALA A 18 -11.05 -0.48 9.89
C ALA A 18 -10.96 -2.01 9.94
N TYR A 19 -10.28 -2.64 8.98
CA TYR A 19 -10.08 -4.09 8.90
C TYR A 19 -8.68 -4.53 9.35
N LEU A 20 -7.80 -3.60 9.71
CA LEU A 20 -6.44 -3.91 10.14
C LEU A 20 -6.39 -4.06 11.67
N ALA A 21 -5.64 -5.04 12.14
CA ALA A 21 -5.38 -5.20 13.58
C ALA A 21 -4.41 -4.13 14.10
N TYR A 22 -3.40 -3.78 13.30
CA TYR A 22 -2.33 -2.84 13.65
C TYR A 22 -2.11 -1.79 12.54
N PRO A 23 -3.11 -0.94 12.24
CA PRO A 23 -2.98 0.09 11.20
C PRO A 23 -1.82 1.07 11.46
N GLN A 24 -1.50 1.33 12.74
CA GLN A 24 -0.38 2.19 13.13
C GLN A 24 0.99 1.63 12.73
N ASP A 25 1.12 0.32 12.53
CA ASP A 25 2.39 -0.31 12.11
C ASP A 25 2.56 -0.24 10.58
N ILE A 26 1.45 -0.16 9.85
CA ILE A 26 1.43 -0.07 8.39
C ILE A 26 1.77 1.35 7.92
N LYS A 27 1.31 2.37 8.65
CA LYS A 27 1.48 3.77 8.26
C LYS A 27 2.96 4.18 8.08
N PRO A 28 3.88 3.93 9.01
CA PRO A 28 5.30 4.24 8.83
C PRO A 28 5.92 3.48 7.66
N LEU A 29 5.47 2.24 7.43
CA LEU A 29 5.93 1.44 6.32
C LEU A 29 5.50 2.07 4.98
N ILE A 30 4.25 2.53 4.88
CA ILE A 30 3.76 3.27 3.71
C ILE A 30 4.58 4.55 3.49
N GLU A 31 4.79 5.36 4.52
CA GLU A 31 5.57 6.61 4.44
C GLU A 31 6.98 6.37 3.91
N LYS A 32 7.68 5.39 4.50
CA LYS A 32 9.03 5.01 4.09
C LYS A 32 9.05 4.52 2.64
N THR A 33 8.23 3.53 2.30
CA THR A 33 8.24 2.94 0.95
C THR A 33 7.82 3.96 -0.11
N ALA A 34 6.84 4.82 0.17
CA ALA A 34 6.41 5.87 -0.76
C ALA A 34 7.53 6.90 -1.02
N GLY A 35 8.27 7.30 0.01
CA GLY A 35 9.42 8.19 -0.11
C GLY A 35 10.57 7.58 -0.92
N GLU A 36 10.73 6.26 -0.88
CA GLU A 36 11.73 5.53 -1.64
C GLU A 36 11.27 5.17 -3.07
N SER A 37 10.01 5.40 -3.42
CA SER A 37 9.42 4.90 -4.67
C SER A 37 9.20 5.96 -5.75
N GLN A 38 9.47 5.55 -6.98
CA GLN A 38 9.31 6.43 -8.15
C GLN A 38 7.86 6.56 -8.60
N ASN A 39 7.08 5.47 -8.54
CA ASN A 39 5.68 5.34 -8.93
C ASN A 39 4.97 4.25 -8.09
N VAL A 40 3.66 4.04 -8.32
CA VAL A 40 2.85 3.05 -7.56
C VAL A 40 3.31 1.61 -7.79
N GLU A 41 3.71 1.24 -9.00
CA GLU A 41 4.22 -0.11 -9.28
C GLU A 41 5.50 -0.41 -8.49
N ASN A 42 6.44 0.54 -8.49
CA ASN A 42 7.67 0.40 -7.71
C ASN A 42 7.38 0.34 -6.22
N PHE A 43 6.40 1.11 -5.73
CA PHE A 43 5.92 1.00 -4.36
C PHE A 43 5.39 -0.39 -4.05
N MET A 44 4.50 -0.93 -4.88
CA MET A 44 3.90 -2.26 -4.66
C MET A 44 4.95 -3.37 -4.60
N GLU A 45 5.96 -3.33 -5.47
CA GLU A 45 7.04 -4.32 -5.46
C GLU A 45 7.92 -4.20 -4.21
N LYS A 46 8.34 -2.98 -3.83
CA LYS A 46 9.11 -2.77 -2.59
C LYS A 46 8.33 -3.17 -1.35
N PHE A 47 7.07 -2.77 -1.28
CA PHE A 47 6.18 -3.07 -0.15
C PHE A 47 5.98 -4.59 -0.03
N LYS A 48 5.78 -5.30 -1.14
CA LYS A 48 5.68 -6.77 -1.19
C LYS A 48 6.94 -7.44 -0.64
N LEU A 49 8.14 -6.94 -0.98
CA LEU A 49 9.40 -7.45 -0.44
C LEU A 49 9.50 -7.24 1.08
N THR A 50 9.08 -6.07 1.58
CA THR A 50 9.07 -5.82 3.02
C THR A 50 8.10 -6.75 3.76
N ILE A 51 6.90 -6.98 3.22
CA ILE A 51 5.93 -7.93 3.78
C ILE A 51 6.48 -9.36 3.81
N ALA A 52 7.27 -9.75 2.80
CA ALA A 52 7.82 -11.10 2.73
C ALA A 52 8.76 -11.38 3.92
N ALA A 53 9.47 -10.36 4.39
CA ALA A 53 10.38 -10.40 5.54
C ALA A 53 9.69 -10.23 6.90
N GLU A 54 8.39 -9.92 6.94
CA GLU A 54 7.62 -9.82 8.20
C GLU A 54 7.39 -11.22 8.79
N GLU A 55 7.76 -11.38 10.06
CA GLU A 55 7.63 -12.62 10.83
C GLU A 55 6.30 -12.70 11.55
N ASP A 56 5.72 -11.55 11.95
CA ASP A 56 4.43 -11.53 12.61
C ASP A 56 3.30 -11.84 11.60
N PRO A 57 2.56 -12.95 11.76
CA PRO A 57 1.53 -13.35 10.81
C PRO A 57 0.35 -12.38 10.73
N THR A 58 0.08 -11.64 11.80
CA THR A 58 -1.00 -10.64 11.86
C THR A 58 -0.59 -9.40 11.09
N LYS A 59 0.61 -8.86 11.35
CA LYS A 59 1.15 -7.70 10.60
C LYS A 59 1.31 -8.02 9.12
N LYS A 60 1.76 -9.23 8.81
CA LYS A 60 1.84 -9.73 7.43
C LYS A 60 0.47 -9.78 6.76
N THR A 61 -0.57 -10.17 7.49
CA THR A 61 -1.95 -10.20 7.00
C THR A 61 -2.48 -8.80 6.74
N ASP A 62 -2.32 -7.88 7.70
CA ASP A 62 -2.72 -6.48 7.55
C ASP A 62 -2.08 -5.84 6.32
N ALA A 63 -0.78 -6.07 6.14
CA ALA A 63 -0.04 -5.50 5.01
C ALA A 63 -0.47 -6.11 3.67
N ARG A 64 -0.86 -7.39 3.65
CA ARG A 64 -1.45 -8.03 2.45
C ARG A 64 -2.84 -7.49 2.14
N ILE A 65 -3.68 -7.21 3.14
CA ILE A 65 -5.00 -6.58 2.95
C ILE A 65 -4.82 -5.24 2.23
N PHE A 66 -3.94 -4.38 2.77
CA PHE A 66 -3.62 -3.11 2.15
C PHE A 66 -3.06 -3.26 0.72
N LEU A 67 -2.06 -4.12 0.50
CA LEU A 67 -1.45 -4.30 -0.81
C LEU A 67 -2.46 -4.80 -1.86
N ASN A 68 -3.37 -5.68 -1.46
CA ASN A 68 -4.40 -6.22 -2.34
C ASN A 68 -5.42 -5.15 -2.75
N GLU A 69 -5.87 -4.32 -1.80
CA GLU A 69 -6.79 -3.22 -2.15
C GLU A 69 -6.08 -2.15 -2.98
N LEU A 70 -4.79 -1.87 -2.72
CA LEU A 70 -4.02 -0.93 -3.54
C LEU A 70 -3.92 -1.41 -4.98
N ARG A 71 -3.65 -2.71 -5.21
CA ARG A 71 -3.60 -3.30 -6.55
C ARG A 71 -4.94 -3.15 -7.27
N ARG A 72 -6.06 -3.33 -6.56
CA ARG A 72 -7.42 -3.13 -7.12
C ARG A 72 -7.69 -1.67 -7.45
N ALA A 73 -7.36 -0.76 -6.53
CA ALA A 73 -7.54 0.67 -6.71
C ALA A 73 -6.69 1.21 -7.88
N TRP A 74 -5.45 0.77 -7.98
CA TRP A 74 -4.56 1.09 -9.10
C TRP A 74 -5.11 0.59 -10.43
N GLY A 75 -5.54 -0.67 -10.52
CA GLY A 75 -6.15 -1.22 -11.72
C GLY A 75 -7.37 -0.42 -12.19
N ARG A 76 -8.21 0.07 -11.26
CA ARG A 76 -9.35 0.95 -11.59
C ARG A 76 -8.90 2.33 -12.07
N ALA A 77 -7.84 2.90 -11.49
CA ALA A 77 -7.33 4.22 -11.85
C ALA A 77 -6.58 4.19 -13.20
N SER A 78 -5.81 3.14 -13.47
CA SER A 78 -5.04 2.97 -14.70
C SER A 78 -5.88 2.59 -15.92
N SER A 79 -7.09 2.06 -15.72
CA SER A 79 -7.98 1.61 -16.80
C SER A 79 -8.96 2.68 -17.28
N LYS A 80 -8.95 3.88 -16.70
CA LYS A 80 -9.78 5.00 -17.19
C LYS A 80 -9.12 5.61 -18.43
N PRO A 81 -9.75 5.58 -19.62
CA PRO A 81 -9.27 6.36 -20.75
C PRO A 81 -9.48 7.84 -20.41
N THR A 82 -8.39 8.61 -20.46
CA THR A 82 -8.40 10.08 -20.51
C THR A 82 -9.11 10.58 -21.75
#